data_AF-A0A060BM46-F1
#
_entry.id   AF-A0A060BM46-F1
#
_cell.length_a   1.000
_cell.length_b   1.000
_cell.length_c   1.000
_cell.angle_alpha   90.00
_cell.angle_beta   90.00
_cell.angle_gamma   90.00
#
_symmetry.space_group_name_H-M   'P 1'
#
loop_
_entity.id
_entity.type
_entity.pdbx_description
1 polymer ?
#
loop_
_entity_poly.entity_id
_entity_poly.type
_entity_poly.pdbx_seq_one_letter_code
_entity_poly.pdbx_strand_id
1 'polypeptide(L)' 'MVDFTNPDATRWYQGKLEALMDQGVDCFKTDFGERIPVDGVVYHDGSDPELMHNYYTYLYNKAVYETVARK' A
#
# COMPACT_ATOMS: atom_id res chain seq x y z
N MET A 1 -4.52 -3.45 -8.52
CA MET A 1 -4.21 -3.30 -7.09
C MET A 1 -2.70 -3.32 -6.93
N VAL A 2 -2.12 -2.51 -6.03
CA VAL A 2 -0.70 -2.61 -5.69
C VAL A 2 -0.56 -3.73 -4.66
N ASP A 3 0.30 -4.71 -4.90
CA ASP A 3 0.53 -5.78 -3.92
C ASP A 3 1.53 -5.32 -2.85
N PHE A 4 1.02 -4.86 -1.71
CA PHE A 4 1.85 -4.41 -0.59
C PHE A 4 2.57 -5.54 0.18
N THR A 5 2.32 -6.81 -0.16
CA THR A 5 3.13 -7.94 0.32
C THR A 5 4.43 -8.10 -0.46
N ASN A 6 4.52 -7.50 -1.65
CA ASN A 6 5.74 -7.44 -2.44
C ASN A 6 6.59 -6.21 -2.02
N PRO A 7 7.79 -6.40 -1.45
CA PRO A 7 8.62 -5.28 -1.01
C PRO A 7 9.08 -4.36 -2.15
N ASP A 8 9.23 -4.86 -3.38
CA ASP A 8 9.56 -4.03 -4.55
C ASP A 8 8.37 -3.16 -4.99
N ALA A 9 7.15 -3.71 -4.97
CA ALA A 9 5.95 -2.95 -5.28
C ALA A 9 5.67 -1.86 -4.22
N THR A 10 5.90 -2.19 -2.94
CA THR A 10 5.82 -1.21 -1.84
C THR A 10 6.84 -0.09 -2.05
N ARG A 11 8.11 -0.40 -2.30
CA ARG A 11 9.15 0.61 -2.60
C ARG A 11 8.78 1.48 -3.80
N TRP A 12 8.30 0.86 -4.88
CA TRP A 12 7.88 1.59 -6.08
C TRP A 12 6.75 2.59 -5.76
N TYR A 13 5.74 2.17 -5.00
CA TYR A 13 4.62 3.03 -4.62
C TYR A 13 5.07 4.18 -3.69
N GLN A 14 5.89 3.89 -2.68
CA GLN A 14 6.45 4.89 -1.77
C GLN A 14 7.27 5.95 -2.56
N GLY A 15 8.10 5.53 -3.53
CA GLY A 15 8.85 6.47 -4.37
C GLY A 15 7.96 7.41 -5.20
N LYS A 16 6.73 7.00 -5.56
CA LYS A 16 5.77 7.91 -6.20
C LYS A 16 5.24 8.97 -5.25
N LEU A 17 5.01 8.61 -3.99
CA LEU A 17 4.60 9.56 -2.96
C LEU A 17 5.74 10.52 -2.60
N GLU A 18 6.96 10.03 -2.46
CA GLU A 18 8.15 10.85 -2.20
C GLU A 18 8.33 11.92 -3.28
N ALA A 19 8.14 11.58 -4.56
CA ALA A 19 8.20 12.54 -5.66
C ALA A 19 7.12 13.63 -5.61
N LEU A 20 5.97 13.37 -4.97
CA LEU A 20 4.93 14.39 -4.71
C LEU A 20 5.31 15.26 -3.51
N MET A 21 5.88 14.66 -2.47
CA MET A 21 6.37 15.40 -1.30
C MET A 21 7.52 16.35 -1.69
N ASP A 22 8.39 15.94 -2.61
CA ASP A 22 9.46 16.79 -3.17
C ASP A 22 8.90 18.01 -3.94
N GLN A 23 7.60 18.00 -4.29
CA GLN A 23 6.89 19.14 -4.88
C GLN A 23 6.15 19.99 -3.83
N GLY A 24 6.24 19.65 -2.54
CA GLY A 24 5.63 20.40 -1.44
C GLY A 24 4.28 19.84 -0.95
N VAL A 25 3.93 18.59 -1.27
CA VAL A 25 2.74 17.94 -0.66
C VAL A 25 3.05 17.51 0.78
N ASP A 26 2.27 17.99 1.74
CA ASP A 26 2.48 17.71 3.17
C ASP A 26 1.72 16.48 3.70
N CYS A 27 0.63 16.07 3.04
CA CYS A 27 -0.19 14.95 3.50
C CYS A 27 -0.95 14.26 2.36
N PHE A 28 -1.42 13.05 2.65
CA PHE A 28 -2.19 12.24 1.71
C PHE A 28 -3.53 11.81 2.31
N LYS A 29 -4.59 11.89 1.51
CA LYS A 29 -5.85 11.19 1.79
C LYS A 29 -5.73 9.76 1.24
N THR A 30 -5.68 8.76 2.11
CA THR A 30 -5.68 7.35 1.75
C THR A 30 -7.11 6.87 1.48
N ASP A 31 -7.52 6.90 0.22
CA ASP A 31 -8.86 6.49 -0.21
C ASP A 31 -8.88 5.01 -0.63
N PHE A 32 -10.08 4.41 -0.66
CA PHE A 32 -10.28 2.98 -0.92
C PHE A 32 -9.58 2.03 0.08
N GLY A 33 -9.36 0.77 -0.33
CA GLY A 33 -8.73 -0.29 0.46
C GLY A 33 -9.70 -1.39 0.90
N GLU A 34 -11.00 -1.22 0.63
CA GLU A 34 -12.08 -2.04 1.19
C GLU A 34 -12.60 -3.15 0.26
N ARG A 35 -12.40 -3.03 -1.07
CA ARG A 35 -12.90 -4.02 -2.07
C ARG A 35 -11.80 -4.91 -2.60
N ILE A 36 -11.09 -5.56 -1.69
CA ILE A 36 -9.97 -6.43 -2.02
C ILE A 36 -10.50 -7.81 -2.43
N PRO A 37 -10.20 -8.29 -3.64
CA PRO A 37 -10.72 -9.57 -4.12
C PRO A 37 -10.12 -10.74 -3.36
N VAL A 38 -10.93 -11.77 -3.13
CA VAL A 38 -10.52 -13.04 -2.50
C VAL A 38 -10.37 -14.17 -3.52
N ASP A 39 -11.13 -14.12 -4.62
CA ASP A 39 -11.13 -15.16 -5.65
C ASP A 39 -10.07 -14.93 -6.72
N GLY A 40 -9.26 -15.97 -6.99
CA GLY A 40 -8.28 -15.95 -8.09
C GLY A 40 -7.09 -15.00 -7.87
N VAL A 41 -6.85 -14.59 -6.62
CA VAL A 41 -5.76 -13.70 -6.24
C VAL A 41 -4.64 -14.49 -5.57
N VAL A 42 -3.39 -14.16 -5.91
CA VAL A 42 -2.19 -14.68 -5.25
C VAL A 42 -1.34 -13.50 -4.85
N TYR A 43 -1.09 -13.37 -3.54
CA TYR A 43 -0.17 -12.37 -2.99
C TYR A 43 1.27 -12.85 -3.11
N HIS A 44 2.21 -11.93 -3.27
CA HIS A 44 3.63 -12.23 -3.44
C HIS A 44 4.21 -13.05 -2.28
N ASP A 45 3.78 -12.80 -1.04
CA ASP A 45 4.24 -13.56 0.13
C ASP A 45 3.46 -14.87 0.38
N GLY A 46 2.48 -15.18 -0.46
CA GLY A 46 1.60 -16.35 -0.32
C GLY A 46 0.51 -16.21 0.75
N SER A 47 0.26 -15.00 1.25
CA SER A 47 -0.81 -14.73 2.21
C SER A 47 -2.18 -15.19 1.72
N ASP A 48 -3.00 -15.64 2.67
CA ASP A 48 -4.39 -16.04 2.44
C ASP A 48 -5.25 -14.85 1.97
N PRO A 49 -5.86 -14.91 0.76
CA PRO A 49 -6.69 -13.83 0.25
C PRO A 49 -7.89 -13.46 1.12
N GLU A 50 -8.51 -14.42 1.81
CA GLU A 50 -9.66 -14.18 2.71
C GLU A 50 -9.27 -13.26 3.87
N LEU A 51 -8.13 -13.55 4.51
CA LEU A 51 -7.60 -12.72 5.58
C LEU A 51 -7.09 -11.38 5.05
N MET A 52 -6.53 -11.39 3.84
CA MET A 52 -5.96 -10.21 3.22
C MET A 52 -7.01 -9.16 2.85
N HIS A 53 -8.27 -9.57 2.66
CA HIS A 53 -9.38 -8.66 2.40
C HIS A 53 -9.42 -7.49 3.39
N ASN A 54 -9.34 -7.81 4.69
CA ASN A 54 -9.33 -6.79 5.76
C ASN A 54 -7.93 -6.24 6.04
N TYR A 55 -6.89 -7.09 5.97
CA TYR A 55 -5.53 -6.69 6.34
C TYR A 55 -4.86 -5.76 5.33
N TYR A 56 -5.26 -5.80 4.07
CA TYR A 56 -4.72 -4.93 3.02
C TYR A 56 -4.81 -3.44 3.36
N THR A 57 -5.92 -3.00 3.97
CA THR A 57 -6.09 -1.59 4.36
C THR A 57 -5.00 -1.14 5.34
N TYR A 58 -4.59 -2.02 6.26
CA TYR A 58 -3.46 -1.75 7.15
C TYR A 58 -2.15 -1.62 6.37
N LEU A 59 -1.84 -2.56 5.46
CA LEU A 59 -0.61 -2.53 4.67
C LEU A 59 -0.51 -1.28 3.80
N TYR A 60 -1.61 -0.89 3.15
CA TYR A 60 -1.69 0.33 2.37
C TYR A 60 -1.40 1.57 3.21
N ASN A 61 -2.13 1.74 4.34
CA ASN A 61 -1.94 2.90 5.21
C ASN A 61 -0.54 2.91 5.86
N LYS A 62 0.01 1.74 6.18
CA LYS A 62 1.38 1.60 6.67
C LYS A 62 2.40 2.11 5.64
N ALA A 63 2.27 1.72 4.37
CA ALA A 63 3.18 2.16 3.32
C ALA A 63 3.16 3.70 3.15
N VAL A 64 1.98 4.33 3.21
CA VAL A 64 1.85 5.80 3.17
C VAL A 64 2.43 6.45 4.42
N TYR A 65 2.05 5.97 5.61
CA TYR A 65 2.52 6.49 6.88
C TYR A 65 4.05 6.45 7.00
N GLU A 66 4.66 5.30 6.68
CA GLU A 66 6.12 5.16 6.69
C GLU A 66 6.82 6.11 5.72
N THR A 67 6.18 6.46 4.60
CA THR A 67 6.74 7.44 3.66
C THR A 67 6.72 8.84 4.27
N VAL A 68 5.57 9.24 4.81
CA VAL A 68 5.39 10.57 5.42
C VAL A 68 6.26 10.72 6.67
N ALA A 69 6.37 9.68 7.50
CA ALA A 69 7.12 9.75 8.76
C ALA A 69 8.65 9.77 8.59
N ARG A 70 9.19 9.41 7.42
CA ARG A 70 10.63 9.43 7.13
C ARG A 70 11.13 10.78 6.59
N LYS A 71 10.23 11.62 6.09
CA LYS A 71 10.52 12.91 5.44
C LYS A 71 10.17 14.05 6.39
#